data_AF-A0A1M4UUB6-F1
#
_entry.id   AF-A0A1M4UUB6-F1
#
_cell.length_a   1.000
_cell.length_b   1.000
_cell.length_c   1.000
_cell.angle_alpha   90.00
_cell.angle_beta   90.00
_cell.angle_gamma   90.00
#
_symmetry.space_group_name_H-M   'P 1'
#
loop_
_entity.id
_entity.type
_entity.pdbx_description
1 polymer ?
#
loop_
_entity_poly.entity_id
_entity_poly.type
_entity_poly.pdbx_seq_one_letter_code
_entity_poly.pdbx_strand_id
1 'polypeptide(L)'
;MIVDKGNVLGMAMLIPKTEDDSFFYNVVIPSKDLSFQIPSQLKGKITEHRANEILNLKNSKAEISKNVLKFNNMDFEVLQYDKIIAELKKNVLAEIENEKNTEKNNVEEYIRTESKEGGKLDFKSRFEKHEGAFIAFDGVMYNKKDFSILMWGASVRKIGIKDFSKAQNIWEQINSKKLTEPELNALKKGFETKF
;
A
#
# COMPACT_ATOMS: atom_id res chain seq x y z
N MET A 1 -17.26 7.45 8.61
CA MET A 1 -17.27 6.20 7.82
C MET A 1 -16.65 6.50 6.46
N ILE A 2 -15.66 5.75 6.03
CA ILE A 2 -15.03 5.93 4.70
C ILE A 2 -15.74 4.96 3.75
N VAL A 3 -16.40 5.51 2.72
CA VAL A 3 -17.23 4.75 1.79
C VAL A 3 -16.75 4.99 0.36
N ASP A 4 -16.62 3.93 -0.44
CA ASP A 4 -16.40 3.99 -1.89
C ASP A 4 -17.44 3.13 -2.59
N LYS A 5 -18.17 3.71 -3.55
CA LYS A 5 -19.25 3.05 -4.33
C LYS A 5 -20.25 2.27 -3.47
N GLY A 6 -20.57 2.78 -2.28
CA GLY A 6 -21.52 2.16 -1.34
C GLY A 6 -20.91 1.11 -0.40
N ASN A 7 -19.64 0.73 -0.57
CA ASN A 7 -18.95 -0.18 0.33
C ASN A 7 -18.16 0.59 1.39
N VAL A 8 -18.32 0.20 2.66
CA VAL A 8 -17.51 0.74 3.76
C VAL A 8 -16.09 0.21 3.62
N LEU A 9 -15.16 1.08 3.22
CA LEU A 9 -13.75 0.73 3.10
C LEU A 9 -13.05 0.75 4.46
N GLY A 10 -13.50 1.59 5.38
CA GLY A 10 -12.88 1.75 6.68
C GLY A 10 -13.60 2.73 7.60
N MET A 11 -13.05 2.89 8.79
CA MET A 11 -13.54 3.80 9.81
C MET A 11 -12.44 4.81 10.16
N ALA A 12 -12.85 6.04 10.42
CA ALA A 12 -11.99 7.09 10.94
C ALA A 12 -12.64 7.66 12.19
N MET A 13 -11.89 7.68 13.29
CA MET A 13 -12.31 8.24 14.57
C MET A 13 -11.43 9.43 14.92
N LEU A 14 -12.05 10.48 15.45
CA LEU A 14 -11.37 11.68 15.93
C LEU A 14 -10.95 11.43 17.38
N ILE A 15 -9.66 11.54 17.67
CA ILE A 15 -9.10 11.41 19.02
C ILE A 15 -8.50 12.76 19.42
N PRO A 16 -9.08 13.49 20.39
CA PRO A 16 -8.53 14.77 20.83
C PRO A 16 -7.15 14.59 21.46
N LYS A 17 -6.27 15.57 21.27
CA LYS A 17 -4.98 15.63 21.96
C LYS A 17 -5.16 16.23 23.35
N THR A 18 -4.26 15.85 24.26
CA THR A 18 -4.26 16.36 25.64
C THR A 18 -3.62 17.74 25.76
N GLU A 19 -2.77 18.12 24.80
CA GLU A 19 -1.96 19.34 24.89
C GLU A 19 -2.66 20.59 24.32
N ASP A 20 -3.51 20.42 23.29
CA ASP A 20 -4.19 21.53 22.62
C ASP A 20 -5.50 21.09 21.94
N ASP A 21 -6.15 22.02 21.25
CA ASP A 21 -7.42 21.80 20.53
C ASP A 21 -7.27 21.03 19.21
N SER A 22 -6.14 20.35 19.00
CA SER A 22 -5.93 19.47 17.85
C SER A 22 -6.31 18.03 18.16
N PHE A 23 -6.30 17.18 17.13
CA PHE A 23 -6.73 15.79 17.24
C PHE A 23 -5.96 14.90 16.28
N PHE A 24 -6.06 13.59 16.49
CA PHE A 24 -5.64 12.56 15.56
C PHE A 24 -6.85 11.96 14.87
N TYR A 25 -6.66 11.57 13.61
CA TYR A 25 -7.52 10.61 12.95
C TYR A 25 -6.97 9.22 13.20
N ASN A 26 -7.69 8.40 13.95
CA ASN A 26 -7.42 6.97 14.00
C ASN A 26 -8.17 6.29 12.87
N VAL A 27 -7.44 5.77 11.89
CA VAL A 27 -8.00 5.20 10.66
C VAL A 27 -7.77 3.70 10.67
N VAL A 28 -8.84 2.95 10.42
CA VAL A 28 -8.82 1.48 10.32
C VAL A 28 -9.45 1.07 9.00
N ILE A 29 -8.71 0.30 8.20
CA ILE A 29 -9.13 -0.25 6.90
C ILE A 29 -8.98 -1.77 6.96
N PRO A 30 -9.99 -2.50 7.49
CA PRO A 30 -9.89 -3.94 7.74
C PRO A 30 -9.60 -4.76 6.48
N SER A 31 -10.16 -4.35 5.34
CA SER A 31 -9.97 -5.03 4.05
C SER A 31 -8.50 -5.07 3.58
N LYS A 32 -7.64 -4.24 4.16
CA LYS A 32 -6.20 -4.17 3.86
C LYS A 32 -5.33 -4.49 5.08
N ASP A 33 -5.94 -4.86 6.20
CA ASP A 33 -5.26 -5.02 7.50
C ASP A 33 -4.46 -3.76 7.92
N LEU A 34 -4.96 -2.57 7.58
CA LEU A 34 -4.27 -1.30 7.89
C LEU A 34 -4.92 -0.59 9.07
N SER A 35 -4.08 -0.13 10.00
CA SER A 35 -4.46 0.73 11.11
C SER A 35 -3.36 1.74 11.39
N PHE A 36 -3.67 3.03 11.32
CA PHE A 36 -2.70 4.09 11.52
C PHE A 36 -3.35 5.36 12.08
N GLN A 37 -2.51 6.24 12.65
CA GLN A 37 -2.91 7.53 13.19
C GLN A 37 -2.33 8.68 12.36
N ILE A 38 -3.19 9.61 11.96
CA ILE A 38 -2.78 10.82 11.24
C ILE A 38 -3.02 12.03 12.15
N PRO A 39 -2.00 12.88 12.41
CA PRO A 39 -2.23 14.15 13.09
C PRO A 39 -3.04 15.10 12.20
N SER A 40 -4.13 15.64 12.74
CA SER A 40 -4.93 16.67 12.09
C SER A 40 -4.23 18.03 12.17
N GLN A 41 -4.34 18.80 11.10
CA GLN A 41 -3.97 20.22 11.06
C GLN A 41 -5.16 21.12 11.45
N LEU A 42 -6.37 20.58 11.49
CA LEU A 42 -7.55 21.31 11.95
C LEU A 42 -7.51 21.43 13.48
N LYS A 43 -7.98 22.58 13.96
CA LYS A 43 -8.21 22.85 15.37
C LYS A 43 -9.69 23.11 15.61
N GLY A 44 -10.18 22.66 16.74
CA GLY A 44 -11.55 22.95 17.15
C GLY A 44 -12.01 22.06 18.27
N LYS A 45 -12.87 22.61 19.11
CA LYS A 45 -13.29 22.01 20.38
C LYS A 45 -14.61 21.25 20.26
N ILE A 46 -15.33 21.44 19.16
CA ILE A 46 -16.66 20.90 18.97
C ILE A 46 -16.94 20.63 17.50
N THR A 47 -17.66 19.55 17.19
CA THR A 47 -18.09 19.26 15.81
C THR A 47 -19.29 20.13 15.45
N GLU A 48 -19.46 20.42 14.16
CA GLU A 48 -20.64 21.11 13.63
C GLU A 48 -21.96 20.47 14.08
N HIS A 49 -22.04 19.13 14.06
CA HIS A 49 -23.22 18.42 14.54
C HIS A 49 -23.51 18.73 16.01
N ARG A 50 -22.51 18.64 16.87
CA ARG A 50 -22.67 18.90 18.30
C ARG A 50 -22.97 20.37 18.59
N ALA A 51 -22.40 21.30 17.82
CA ALA A 51 -22.71 22.72 17.93
C ALA A 51 -24.18 23.01 17.57
N ASN A 52 -24.68 22.36 16.51
CA ASN A 52 -26.09 22.46 16.11
C ASN A 52 -27.04 21.81 17.14
N GLU A 53 -26.65 20.71 17.78
CA GLU A 53 -27.43 20.16 18.90
C GLU A 53 -27.57 21.17 20.05
N ILE A 54 -26.48 21.85 20.41
CA ILE A 54 -26.48 22.86 21.50
C ILE A 54 -27.31 24.09 21.15
N LEU A 55 -27.27 24.53 19.89
CA LEU A 55 -28.14 25.61 19.41
C LEU A 55 -29.63 25.28 19.57
N ASN A 56 -30.00 24.00 19.36
CA ASN A 56 -31.38 23.55 19.38
C ASN A 56 -31.90 23.18 20.79
N LEU A 57 -31.08 23.31 21.84
CA LEU A 57 -31.51 23.06 23.21
C LEU A 57 -32.53 24.12 23.68
N LYS A 58 -33.59 23.68 24.38
CA LYS A 58 -34.56 24.60 24.98
C LYS A 58 -33.85 25.53 25.98
N ASN A 59 -34.14 26.83 25.90
CA ASN A 59 -33.54 27.90 26.71
C ASN A 59 -32.03 28.08 26.53
N SER A 60 -31.46 27.58 25.43
CA SER A 60 -30.08 27.86 25.06
C SER A 60 -29.90 29.34 24.75
N LYS A 61 -28.85 29.95 25.32
CA LYS A 61 -28.33 31.26 24.87
C LYS A 61 -27.20 31.10 23.86
N ALA A 62 -27.10 29.94 23.23
CA ALA A 62 -26.03 29.66 22.29
C ALA A 62 -26.21 30.45 20.99
N GLU A 63 -25.11 30.90 20.43
CA GLU A 63 -25.06 31.55 19.13
C GLU A 63 -23.86 31.03 18.33
N ILE A 64 -24.03 30.82 17.02
CA ILE A 64 -22.91 30.52 16.12
C ILE A 64 -22.68 31.71 15.21
N SER A 65 -21.45 32.22 15.20
CA SER A 65 -21.01 33.26 14.28
C SER A 65 -19.59 32.98 13.82
N LYS A 66 -19.34 33.07 12.51
CA LYS A 66 -18.00 32.86 11.90
C LYS A 66 -17.30 31.57 12.40
N ASN A 67 -18.03 30.44 12.46
CA ASN A 67 -17.55 29.14 12.94
C ASN A 67 -17.13 29.09 14.43
N VAL A 68 -17.60 30.03 15.24
CA VAL A 68 -17.44 29.97 16.70
C VAL A 68 -18.83 29.82 17.31
N LEU A 69 -19.01 28.76 18.09
CA LEU A 69 -20.14 28.59 18.98
C LEU A 69 -19.83 29.32 20.29
N LYS A 70 -20.65 30.31 20.64
CA LYS A 70 -20.65 30.87 21.99
C LYS A 70 -21.70 30.19 22.82
N PHE A 71 -21.30 29.63 23.96
CA PHE A 71 -22.21 28.94 24.87
C PHE A 71 -21.65 29.00 26.30
N ASN A 72 -22.49 29.34 27.28
CA ASN A 72 -22.08 29.45 28.69
C ASN A 72 -20.82 30.32 28.93
N ASN A 73 -20.75 31.49 28.29
CA ASN A 73 -19.61 32.42 28.34
C ASN A 73 -18.27 31.80 27.85
N MET A 74 -18.34 30.72 27.06
CA MET A 74 -17.20 30.10 26.42
C MET A 74 -17.35 30.15 24.90
N ASP A 75 -16.23 30.28 24.22
CA ASP A 75 -16.12 30.25 22.77
C ASP A 75 -15.51 28.91 22.33
N PHE A 76 -16.22 28.23 21.43
CA PHE A 76 -15.81 26.95 20.87
C PHE A 76 -15.65 27.08 19.36
N GLU A 77 -14.42 26.92 18.86
CA GLU A 77 -14.18 26.80 17.42
C GLU A 77 -14.83 25.51 16.90
N VAL A 78 -15.70 25.66 15.90
CA VAL A 78 -16.50 24.60 15.32
C VAL A 78 -15.74 23.92 14.18
N LEU A 79 -15.53 22.62 14.34
CA LEU A 79 -14.98 21.76 13.30
C LEU A 79 -16.04 21.46 12.25
N GLN A 80 -15.84 22.05 11.06
CA GLN A 80 -16.72 21.84 9.92
C GLN A 80 -16.48 20.45 9.31
N TYR A 81 -17.58 19.75 9.01
CA TYR A 81 -17.51 18.36 8.57
C TYR A 81 -16.85 18.22 7.19
N ASP A 82 -17.09 19.16 6.28
CA ASP A 82 -16.51 19.20 4.94
C ASP A 82 -14.97 19.29 4.97
N LYS A 83 -14.42 20.12 5.86
CA LYS A 83 -12.97 20.28 6.07
C LYS A 83 -12.35 19.01 6.62
N ILE A 84 -13.00 18.39 7.63
CA ILE A 84 -12.57 17.11 8.19
C ILE A 84 -12.51 16.05 7.08
N ILE A 85 -13.56 15.92 6.29
CA ILE A 85 -13.63 14.93 5.22
C ILE A 85 -12.58 15.19 4.13
N ALA A 86 -12.35 16.45 3.76
CA ALA A 86 -11.35 16.82 2.76
C ALA A 86 -9.93 16.47 3.22
N GLU A 87 -9.56 16.82 4.46
CA GLU A 87 -8.27 16.49 5.05
C GLU A 87 -8.08 14.98 5.18
N LEU A 88 -9.08 14.28 5.73
CA LEU A 88 -9.04 12.83 5.91
C LEU A 88 -8.83 12.12 4.57
N LYS A 89 -9.59 12.47 3.53
CA LYS A 89 -9.45 11.87 2.20
C LYS A 89 -8.04 12.05 1.65
N LYS A 90 -7.50 13.27 1.72
CA LYS A 90 -6.16 13.59 1.24
C LYS A 90 -5.11 12.74 1.95
N ASN A 91 -5.14 12.71 3.27
CA ASN A 91 -4.09 12.08 4.07
C ASN A 91 -4.18 10.55 4.04
N VAL A 92 -5.39 9.97 4.06
CA VAL A 92 -5.58 8.51 3.94
C VAL A 92 -5.15 7.99 2.57
N LEU A 93 -5.43 8.72 1.48
CA LEU A 93 -4.97 8.33 0.15
C LEU A 93 -3.44 8.32 0.06
N ALA A 94 -2.79 9.36 0.58
CA ALA A 94 -1.33 9.44 0.62
C ALA A 94 -0.71 8.26 1.41
N GLU A 95 -1.29 7.92 2.56
CA GLU A 95 -0.79 6.81 3.37
C GLU A 95 -0.93 5.45 2.66
N ILE A 96 -2.08 5.21 2.02
CA ILE A 96 -2.31 4.00 1.21
C ILE A 96 -1.32 3.90 0.04
N GLU A 97 -0.96 5.02 -0.57
CA GLU A 97 0.03 5.05 -1.65
C GLU A 97 1.44 4.76 -1.12
N ASN A 98 1.82 5.33 0.03
CA ASN A 98 3.09 5.06 0.69
C ASN A 98 3.23 3.59 1.06
N GLU A 99 2.23 3.00 1.72
CA GLU A 99 2.14 1.57 2.02
C GLU A 99 2.39 0.69 0.80
N LYS A 100 1.68 0.95 -0.30
CA LYS A 100 1.85 0.21 -1.56
C LYS A 100 3.25 0.35 -2.13
N ASN A 101 3.89 1.51 -1.99
CA ASN A 101 5.25 1.74 -2.48
C ASN A 101 6.28 1.03 -1.60
N THR A 102 6.12 1.06 -0.28
CA THR A 102 6.95 0.32 0.67
C THR A 102 6.86 -1.18 0.44
N GLU A 103 5.65 -1.73 0.29
CA GLU A 103 5.45 -3.15 -0.01
C GLU A 103 6.11 -3.55 -1.35
N LYS A 104 5.94 -2.74 -2.40
CA LYS A 104 6.62 -2.96 -3.69
C LYS A 104 8.13 -2.94 -3.57
N ASN A 105 8.69 -1.99 -2.81
CA ASN A 105 10.14 -1.87 -2.60
C ASN A 105 10.66 -3.10 -1.84
N ASN A 106 9.95 -3.55 -0.80
CA ASN A 106 10.30 -4.75 -0.03
C ASN A 106 10.29 -6.00 -0.91
N VAL A 107 9.31 -6.14 -1.81
CA VAL A 107 9.25 -7.25 -2.77
C VAL A 107 10.45 -7.23 -3.73
N GLU A 108 10.79 -6.07 -4.29
CA GLU A 108 11.94 -5.97 -5.19
C GLU A 108 13.27 -6.23 -4.48
N GLU A 109 13.45 -5.69 -3.27
CA GLU A 109 14.65 -5.91 -2.47
C GLU A 109 14.80 -7.37 -2.07
N TYR A 110 13.70 -8.02 -1.68
CA TYR A 110 13.66 -9.46 -1.43
C TYR A 110 14.10 -10.24 -2.67
N ILE A 111 13.54 -9.94 -3.83
CA ILE A 111 13.92 -10.60 -5.09
C ILE A 111 15.42 -10.40 -5.37
N ARG A 112 15.94 -9.17 -5.26
CA ARG A 112 17.36 -8.89 -5.50
C ARG A 112 18.27 -9.61 -4.53
N THR A 113 17.88 -9.72 -3.27
CA THR A 113 18.66 -10.38 -2.22
C THR A 113 18.68 -11.89 -2.43
N GLU A 114 17.50 -12.50 -2.62
CA GLU A 114 17.36 -13.95 -2.76
C GLU A 114 17.83 -14.48 -4.12
N SER A 115 18.03 -13.62 -5.12
CA SER A 115 18.58 -14.01 -6.43
C SER A 115 20.10 -14.10 -6.46
N LYS A 116 20.78 -13.65 -5.39
CA LYS A 116 22.24 -13.79 -5.24
C LYS A 116 22.60 -15.22 -4.86
N GLU A 117 23.88 -15.56 -5.04
CA GLU A 117 24.41 -16.90 -4.76
C GLU A 117 24.00 -17.42 -3.38
N GLY A 118 23.41 -18.62 -3.34
CA GLY A 118 22.92 -19.27 -2.12
C GLY A 118 21.53 -18.83 -1.65
N GLY A 119 20.90 -17.85 -2.31
CA GLY A 119 19.54 -17.41 -2.01
C GLY A 119 18.44 -18.32 -2.56
N LYS A 120 17.20 -18.12 -2.11
CA LYS A 120 16.03 -18.94 -2.52
C LYS A 120 15.69 -18.83 -4.01
N LEU A 121 16.10 -17.73 -4.65
CA LEU A 121 15.91 -17.48 -6.08
C LEU A 121 17.20 -17.72 -6.89
N ASP A 122 18.25 -18.27 -6.28
CA ASP A 122 19.45 -18.72 -6.98
C ASP A 122 19.23 -20.06 -7.68
N PHE A 123 18.45 -20.01 -8.76
CA PHE A 123 18.21 -21.17 -9.60
C PHE A 123 19.45 -21.59 -10.39
N LYS A 124 20.37 -20.65 -10.67
CA LYS A 124 21.59 -20.92 -11.41
C LYS A 124 22.42 -21.98 -10.68
N SER A 125 22.78 -21.73 -9.42
CA SER A 125 23.56 -22.69 -8.62
C SER A 125 22.79 -23.99 -8.36
N ARG A 126 21.45 -23.91 -8.31
CA ARG A 126 20.58 -25.08 -8.13
C ARG A 126 20.64 -26.04 -9.31
N PHE A 127 20.62 -25.53 -10.54
CA PHE A 127 20.58 -26.34 -11.75
C PHE A 127 21.96 -26.63 -12.35
N GLU A 128 23.01 -25.91 -11.97
CA GLU A 128 24.38 -26.28 -12.32
C GLU A 128 24.71 -27.72 -11.88
N LYS A 129 24.24 -28.12 -10.69
CA LYS A 129 24.41 -29.47 -10.12
C LYS A 129 23.52 -30.55 -10.75
N HIS A 130 22.59 -30.18 -11.64
CA HIS A 130 21.71 -31.15 -12.27
C HIS A 130 22.48 -32.03 -13.28
N GLU A 131 22.21 -33.33 -13.29
CA GLU A 131 22.80 -34.24 -14.28
C GLU A 131 22.14 -34.04 -15.66
N GLY A 132 22.93 -34.14 -16.74
CA GLY A 132 22.46 -33.93 -18.10
C GLY A 132 22.61 -32.49 -18.62
N ALA A 133 22.64 -32.36 -19.96
CA ALA A 133 22.85 -31.08 -20.65
C ALA A 133 21.57 -30.26 -20.80
N PHE A 134 20.41 -30.93 -20.82
CA PHE A 134 19.11 -30.32 -21.07
C PHE A 134 18.07 -30.76 -20.05
N ILE A 135 17.10 -29.88 -19.80
CA ILE A 135 15.97 -30.10 -18.91
C ILE A 135 14.70 -29.95 -19.76
N ALA A 136 13.88 -31.00 -19.80
CA ALA A 136 12.60 -30.99 -20.49
C ALA A 136 11.53 -30.33 -19.62
N PHE A 137 10.82 -29.35 -20.17
CA PHE A 137 9.69 -28.71 -19.52
C PHE A 137 8.64 -28.31 -20.55
N ASP A 138 7.40 -28.77 -20.33
CA ASP A 138 6.26 -28.50 -21.22
C ASP A 138 6.56 -28.79 -22.71
N GLY A 139 7.19 -29.94 -22.96
CA GLY A 139 7.57 -30.37 -24.32
C GLY A 139 8.76 -29.63 -24.95
N VAL A 140 9.38 -28.68 -24.25
CA VAL A 140 10.53 -27.91 -24.72
C VAL A 140 11.80 -28.31 -23.95
N MET A 141 12.91 -28.47 -24.67
CA MET A 141 14.23 -28.73 -24.08
C MET A 141 14.95 -27.41 -23.80
N TYR A 142 15.29 -27.18 -22.54
CA TYR A 142 16.05 -26.01 -22.10
C TYR A 142 17.46 -26.42 -21.70
N ASN A 143 18.47 -25.61 -22.02
CA ASN A 143 19.74 -25.73 -21.32
C ASN A 143 19.56 -25.28 -19.86
N LYS A 144 20.50 -25.64 -18.98
CA LYS A 144 20.45 -25.33 -17.54
C LYS A 144 20.23 -23.84 -17.24
N LYS A 145 20.85 -22.97 -18.04
CA LYS A 145 20.81 -21.52 -17.86
C LYS A 145 19.42 -20.97 -18.18
N ASP A 146 18.86 -21.32 -19.32
CA ASP A 146 17.53 -20.87 -19.73
C ASP A 146 16.46 -21.44 -18.78
N PHE A 147 16.63 -22.70 -18.34
CA PHE A 147 15.73 -23.28 -17.35
C PHE A 147 15.79 -22.56 -16.00
N SER A 148 16.98 -22.12 -15.57
CA SER A 148 17.13 -21.31 -14.35
C SER A 148 16.37 -19.98 -14.46
N ILE A 149 16.40 -19.34 -15.63
CA ILE A 149 15.68 -18.08 -15.90
C ILE A 149 14.16 -18.32 -15.92
N LEU A 150 13.71 -19.44 -16.48
CA LEU A 150 12.30 -19.85 -16.44
C LEU A 150 11.81 -19.99 -15.00
N MET A 151 12.52 -20.75 -14.18
CA MET A 151 12.14 -20.96 -12.77
C MET A 151 12.19 -19.67 -11.95
N TRP A 152 13.14 -18.79 -12.26
CA TRP A 152 13.21 -17.45 -11.66
C TRP A 152 11.97 -16.61 -12.04
N GLY A 153 11.63 -16.54 -13.33
CA GLY A 153 10.48 -15.79 -13.84
C GLY A 153 9.15 -16.21 -13.20
N ALA A 154 8.97 -17.51 -13.03
CA ALA A 154 7.83 -18.08 -12.33
C ALA A 154 7.76 -17.65 -10.86
N SER A 155 8.90 -17.71 -10.19
CA SER A 155 9.00 -17.41 -8.77
C SER A 155 8.73 -15.93 -8.49
N VAL A 156 9.29 -15.01 -9.29
CA VAL A 156 9.06 -13.57 -9.08
C VAL A 156 7.62 -13.15 -9.35
N ARG A 157 6.93 -13.80 -10.29
CA ARG A 157 5.48 -13.60 -10.47
C ARG A 157 4.70 -14.05 -9.23
N LYS A 158 5.03 -15.22 -8.68
CA LYS A 158 4.40 -15.75 -7.47
C LYS A 158 4.65 -14.86 -6.25
N ILE A 159 5.81 -14.23 -6.15
CA ILE A 159 6.18 -13.32 -5.06
C ILE A 159 5.45 -11.97 -5.15
N GLY A 160 5.03 -11.54 -6.35
CA GLY A 160 4.17 -10.36 -6.50
C GLY A 160 4.49 -9.43 -7.66
N ILE A 161 5.49 -9.74 -8.50
CA ILE A 161 5.75 -8.96 -9.72
C ILE A 161 4.66 -9.29 -10.76
N LYS A 162 3.80 -8.30 -11.04
CA LYS A 162 2.65 -8.48 -11.96
C LYS A 162 2.96 -8.12 -13.42
N ASP A 163 4.03 -7.36 -13.65
CA ASP A 163 4.41 -6.84 -14.95
C ASP A 163 5.64 -7.56 -15.48
N PHE A 164 5.57 -8.06 -16.72
CA PHE A 164 6.66 -8.81 -17.34
C PHE A 164 7.88 -7.94 -17.63
N SER A 165 7.69 -6.73 -18.16
CA SER A 165 8.78 -5.79 -18.44
C SER A 165 9.55 -5.44 -17.16
N LYS A 166 8.84 -5.35 -16.03
CA LYS A 166 9.46 -5.16 -14.72
C LYS A 166 10.29 -6.38 -14.29
N ALA A 167 9.79 -7.60 -14.46
CA ALA A 167 10.55 -8.81 -14.16
C ALA A 167 11.83 -8.89 -15.01
N GLN A 168 11.74 -8.58 -16.31
CA GLN A 168 12.90 -8.47 -17.20
C GLN A 168 13.92 -7.46 -16.68
N ASN A 169 13.48 -6.23 -16.39
CA ASN A 169 14.38 -5.18 -15.90
C ASN A 169 15.11 -5.56 -14.61
N ILE A 170 14.41 -6.19 -13.66
CA ILE A 170 15.02 -6.65 -12.41
C ILE A 170 16.08 -7.71 -12.69
N TRP A 171 15.77 -8.68 -13.56
CA TRP A 171 16.72 -9.72 -13.92
C TRP A 171 17.98 -9.16 -14.58
N GLU A 172 17.82 -8.26 -15.55
CA GLU A 172 18.94 -7.63 -16.27
C GLU A 172 19.82 -6.80 -15.34
N GLN A 173 19.22 -6.12 -14.37
CA GLN A 173 19.96 -5.38 -13.34
C GLN A 173 20.75 -6.30 -12.40
N ILE A 174 20.14 -7.40 -11.92
CA ILE A 174 20.83 -8.38 -11.06
C ILE A 174 22.03 -8.99 -11.80
N ASN A 175 21.86 -9.29 -13.08
CA ASN A 175 22.87 -9.98 -13.89
C ASN A 175 23.81 -9.01 -14.64
N SER A 176 23.58 -7.70 -14.55
CA SER A 176 24.32 -6.65 -15.27
C SER A 176 24.46 -6.91 -16.78
N LYS A 177 23.45 -7.53 -17.39
CA LYS A 177 23.44 -7.86 -18.82
C LYS A 177 22.01 -7.94 -19.36
N LYS A 178 21.85 -7.66 -20.66
CA LYS A 178 20.58 -7.88 -21.35
C LYS A 178 20.31 -9.35 -21.61
N LEU A 179 19.04 -9.73 -21.59
CA LEU A 179 18.62 -11.05 -22.04
C LEU A 179 18.81 -11.19 -23.55
N THR A 180 19.34 -12.33 -23.97
CA THR A 180 19.27 -12.81 -25.35
C THR A 180 17.85 -13.29 -25.66
N GLU A 181 17.52 -13.46 -26.94
CA GLU A 181 16.18 -13.93 -27.35
C GLU A 181 15.77 -15.27 -26.71
N PRO A 182 16.64 -16.31 -26.63
CA PRO A 182 16.31 -17.55 -25.92
C PRO A 182 16.06 -17.34 -24.43
N GLU A 183 16.89 -16.53 -23.76
CA GLU A 183 16.73 -16.23 -22.33
C GLU A 183 15.45 -15.44 -22.05
N LEU A 184 15.09 -14.49 -22.94
CA LEU A 184 13.86 -13.72 -22.85
C LEU A 184 12.63 -14.62 -23.02
N ASN A 185 12.67 -15.54 -23.98
CA ASN A 185 11.61 -16.53 -24.18
C ASN A 185 11.45 -17.46 -22.97
N ALA A 186 12.56 -17.88 -22.36
CA ALA A 186 12.54 -18.67 -21.13
C ALA A 186 11.94 -17.88 -19.95
N LEU A 187 12.35 -16.62 -19.77
CA LEU A 187 11.79 -15.74 -18.76
C LEU A 187 10.28 -15.56 -18.96
N LYS A 188 9.85 -15.29 -20.20
CA LYS A 188 8.44 -15.11 -20.54
C LYS A 188 7.64 -16.36 -20.25
N LYS A 189 8.13 -17.54 -20.69
CA LYS A 189 7.48 -18.82 -20.41
C LYS A 189 7.34 -19.03 -18.91
N GLY A 190 8.40 -18.82 -18.13
CA GLY A 190 8.38 -18.93 -16.68
C GLY A 190 7.39 -17.99 -16.03
N PHE A 191 7.42 -16.71 -16.43
CA PHE A 191 6.52 -15.69 -15.93
C PHE A 191 5.07 -16.03 -16.26
N GLU A 192 4.74 -16.52 -17.46
CA GLU A 192 3.36 -16.83 -17.86
C GLU A 192 2.83 -18.14 -17.26
N THR A 193 3.73 -19.07 -16.92
CA THR A 193 3.39 -20.38 -16.35
C THR A 193 2.79 -20.23 -14.95
N LYS A 194 1.70 -20.96 -14.70
CA LYS A 194 1.14 -21.16 -13.36
C LYS A 194 1.70 -22.47 -12.82
N PHE A 195 2.61 -22.36 -11.85
CA PHE A 195 3.08 -23.50 -11.05
C PHE A 195 2.13 -23.76 -9.88
#